data_AF-A0A6I4UHS6-F1
#
_entry.id   AF-A0A6I4UHS6-F1
#
_cell.length_a   1.000
_cell.length_b   1.000
_cell.length_c   1.000
_cell.angle_alpha   90.00
_cell.angle_beta   90.00
_cell.angle_gamma   90.00
#
_symmetry.space_group_name_H-M   'P 1'
#
loop_
_entity.id
_entity.type
_entity.pdbx_description
1 polymer ?
#
loop_
_entity_poly.entity_id
_entity_poly.type
_entity_poly.pdbx_seq_one_letter_code
_entity_poly.pdbx_strand_id
1 'polypeptide(L)'
;MRWRFLLLRRKPPEPPEFSADDIATPDREALAEAYAATTGAPKSKAIEQLRLQEQAVSWVNDLVSSSVGETIVDVEIRHAPGFKVVVFYENGFEQQNATRGAPVELRRYLIFRSAKKDKNSVQTERRQIAQALRTARIPFGLGYEPESERFIVTIPDGFDEQLVRNALPSAVAANVEIKTGATSVDSATLYGGWFYEKSNSGTHCTAG
;
A
#
# COMPACT_ATOMS: atom_id res chain seq x y z
N MET A 1 -42.78 -40.23 34.81
CA MET A 1 -42.65 -38.88 35.39
C MET A 1 -42.76 -37.86 34.27
N ARG A 2 -43.55 -36.79 34.50
CA ARG A 2 -43.66 -35.56 33.68
C ARG A 2 -42.26 -34.91 33.55
N TRP A 3 -41.93 -34.10 32.53
CA TRP A 3 -42.34 -32.69 32.40
C TRP A 3 -42.11 -32.13 30.98
N ARG A 4 -42.95 -31.14 30.66
CA ARG A 4 -43.00 -30.19 29.52
C ARG A 4 -41.73 -29.35 29.35
N PHE A 5 -41.73 -28.56 28.26
CA PHE A 5 -41.17 -27.21 27.99
C PHE A 5 -40.37 -27.23 26.66
N LEU A 6 -40.40 -26.26 25.75
CA LEU A 6 -41.23 -25.08 25.48
C LEU A 6 -40.85 -24.61 24.06
N LEU A 7 -41.66 -23.73 23.46
CA LEU A 7 -41.53 -23.19 22.11
C LEU A 7 -40.21 -22.45 21.81
N LEU A 8 -39.68 -22.74 20.61
CA LEU A 8 -39.02 -21.87 19.62
C LEU A 8 -38.61 -20.45 20.03
N ARG A 9 -37.29 -20.18 19.95
CA ARG A 9 -36.74 -18.97 19.34
C ARG A 9 -35.62 -19.38 18.38
N ARG A 10 -35.88 -19.41 17.07
CA ARG A 10 -34.80 -19.54 16.07
C ARG A 10 -34.04 -18.22 16.06
N LYS A 11 -32.77 -18.26 16.47
CA LYS A 11 -31.79 -17.20 16.23
C LYS A 11 -31.68 -17.02 14.69
N PRO A 12 -31.54 -15.81 14.16
CA PRO A 12 -31.19 -15.62 12.75
C PRO A 12 -29.95 -16.47 12.42
N PRO A 13 -29.84 -17.07 11.23
CA PRO A 13 -28.66 -17.84 10.88
C PRO A 13 -27.43 -16.94 11.07
N GLU A 14 -26.46 -17.44 11.84
CA GLU A 14 -25.17 -16.77 11.93
C GLU A 14 -24.59 -16.65 10.52
N PRO A 15 -23.95 -15.50 10.18
CA PRO A 15 -23.23 -15.38 8.92
C PRO A 15 -22.33 -16.60 8.78
N PRO A 16 -22.20 -17.20 7.58
CA PRO A 16 -21.45 -18.42 7.42
C PRO A 16 -20.05 -18.24 8.03
N GLU A 17 -19.73 -19.08 9.01
CA GLU A 17 -18.34 -19.24 9.43
C GLU A 17 -17.59 -19.75 8.21
N PHE A 18 -16.64 -18.94 7.73
CA PHE A 18 -15.73 -19.36 6.69
C PHE A 18 -14.91 -20.53 7.24
N SER A 19 -15.12 -21.72 6.68
CA SER A 19 -14.31 -22.89 7.02
C SER A 19 -12.88 -22.64 6.55
N ALA A 20 -11.92 -22.93 7.41
CA ALA A 20 -10.49 -22.73 7.14
C ALA A 20 -9.96 -23.63 6.00
N ASP A 21 -10.78 -24.56 5.49
CA ASP A 21 -10.34 -25.66 4.65
C ASP A 21 -10.61 -25.46 3.14
N ASP A 22 -11.30 -24.39 2.71
CA ASP A 22 -11.72 -24.24 1.31
C ASP A 22 -10.70 -23.54 0.39
N ILE A 23 -9.47 -23.30 0.83
CA ILE A 23 -8.37 -22.85 -0.05
C ILE A 23 -7.09 -23.52 0.39
N ALA A 24 -6.57 -24.46 -0.41
CA ALA A 24 -5.20 -24.94 -0.28
C ALA A 24 -4.25 -23.73 -0.36
N THR A 25 -3.85 -23.20 0.80
CA THR A 25 -3.10 -21.95 0.87
C THR A 25 -1.61 -22.28 0.91
N PRO A 26 -0.73 -21.60 0.14
CA PRO A 26 0.69 -21.56 0.50
C PRO A 26 0.77 -21.10 1.96
N ASP A 27 1.60 -21.79 2.75
CA ASP A 27 1.68 -21.73 4.23
C ASP A 27 1.37 -20.32 4.80
N ARG A 28 0.09 -20.10 5.11
CA ARG A 28 -0.45 -18.81 5.59
C ARG A 28 0.17 -18.43 6.92
N GLU A 29 0.59 -19.43 7.68
CA GLU A 29 1.26 -19.24 8.95
C GLU A 29 2.68 -18.73 8.74
N ALA A 30 3.45 -19.31 7.81
CA ALA A 30 4.75 -18.79 7.41
C ALA A 30 4.68 -17.36 6.85
N LEU A 31 3.66 -17.05 6.04
CA LEU A 31 3.41 -15.68 5.54
C LEU A 31 3.07 -14.71 6.67
N ALA A 32 2.24 -15.11 7.63
CA ALA A 32 1.89 -14.30 8.78
C ALA A 32 3.09 -14.06 9.72
N GLU A 33 3.98 -15.04 9.88
CA GLU A 33 5.23 -14.89 10.62
C GLU A 33 6.19 -13.90 9.93
N ALA A 34 6.41 -14.05 8.63
CA ALA A 34 7.24 -13.13 7.85
C ALA A 34 6.68 -11.69 7.91
N TYR A 35 5.36 -11.54 7.81
CA TYR A 35 4.68 -10.27 7.93
C TYR A 35 4.83 -9.64 9.32
N ALA A 36 4.62 -10.42 10.39
CA ALA A 36 4.77 -9.96 11.77
C ALA A 36 6.21 -9.50 12.06
N ALA A 37 7.21 -10.27 11.61
CA ALA A 37 8.62 -9.91 11.73
C ALA A 37 8.96 -8.59 11.01
N THR A 38 8.34 -8.36 9.84
CA THR A 38 8.59 -7.18 9.00
C THR A 38 7.89 -5.91 9.52
N THR A 39 6.70 -6.05 10.09
CA THR A 39 5.84 -4.91 10.47
C THR A 39 5.85 -4.62 11.97
N GLY A 40 6.30 -5.57 12.80
CA GLY A 40 6.18 -5.51 14.25
C GLY A 40 4.75 -5.76 14.76
N ALA A 41 3.82 -6.17 13.89
CA ALA A 41 2.46 -6.52 14.28
C ALA A 41 2.44 -7.85 15.06
N PRO A 42 1.54 -8.03 16.05
CA PRO A 42 1.32 -9.33 16.67
C PRO A 42 0.95 -10.39 15.63
N LYS A 43 1.47 -11.62 15.73
CA LYS A 43 1.14 -12.73 14.81
C LYS A 43 -0.38 -12.96 14.70
N SER A 44 -1.12 -12.78 15.79
CA SER A 44 -2.59 -12.87 15.82
C SER A 44 -3.31 -11.82 14.98
N LYS A 45 -2.63 -10.73 14.62
CA LYS A 45 -3.14 -9.65 13.76
C LYS A 45 -2.61 -9.71 12.32
N ALA A 46 -1.50 -10.42 12.08
CA ALA A 46 -0.89 -10.54 10.77
C ALA A 46 -1.83 -11.13 9.72
N ILE A 47 -2.57 -12.20 10.06
CA ILE A 47 -3.56 -12.82 9.15
C ILE A 47 -4.68 -11.84 8.79
N GLU A 48 -5.22 -11.11 9.78
CA GLU A 48 -6.25 -10.09 9.55
C GLU A 48 -5.73 -8.98 8.62
N GLN A 49 -4.50 -8.51 8.85
CA GLN A 49 -3.90 -7.42 8.08
C GLN A 49 -3.51 -7.84 6.65
N LEU A 50 -3.06 -9.07 6.44
CA LEU A 50 -2.82 -9.62 5.10
C LEU A 50 -4.13 -9.69 4.30
N ARG A 51 -5.22 -10.14 4.94
CA ARG A 51 -6.55 -10.16 4.30
C ARG A 51 -7.06 -8.75 3.99
N LEU A 52 -6.88 -7.79 4.90
CA LEU A 52 -7.24 -6.39 4.67
C LEU A 52 -6.41 -5.78 3.54
N GLN A 53 -5.16 -6.18 3.40
CA GLN A 53 -4.29 -5.75 2.31
C GLN A 53 -4.76 -6.30 0.96
N GLU A 54 -5.11 -7.58 0.86
CA GLU A 54 -5.69 -8.15 -0.37
C GLU A 54 -6.95 -7.38 -0.81
N GLN A 55 -7.84 -7.09 0.14
CA GLN A 55 -9.03 -6.26 -0.11
C GLN A 55 -8.66 -4.83 -0.54
N ALA A 56 -7.67 -4.23 0.12
CA ALA A 56 -7.19 -2.89 -0.23
C ALA A 56 -6.63 -2.84 -1.64
N VAL A 57 -5.77 -3.79 -2.02
CA VAL A 57 -5.19 -3.87 -3.36
C VAL A 57 -6.28 -4.00 -4.43
N SER A 58 -7.24 -4.92 -4.24
CA SER A 58 -8.35 -5.07 -5.18
C SER A 58 -9.16 -3.79 -5.30
N TRP A 59 -9.54 -3.18 -4.17
CA TRP A 59 -10.32 -1.95 -4.18
C TRP A 59 -9.57 -0.78 -4.81
N VAL A 60 -8.28 -0.63 -4.53
CA VAL A 60 -7.48 0.46 -5.10
C VAL A 60 -7.37 0.29 -6.62
N ASN A 61 -7.17 -0.93 -7.13
CA ASN A 61 -7.13 -1.19 -8.57
C ASN A 61 -8.45 -0.79 -9.28
N ASP A 62 -9.59 -1.07 -8.65
CA ASP A 62 -10.90 -0.65 -9.15
C ASP A 62 -11.06 0.88 -9.08
N LEU A 63 -10.62 1.47 -7.97
CA LEU A 63 -10.73 2.90 -7.73
C LEU A 63 -9.89 3.71 -8.73
N VAL A 64 -8.63 3.34 -8.96
CA VAL A 64 -7.75 4.05 -9.91
C VAL A 64 -8.21 3.89 -11.36
N SER A 65 -8.95 2.84 -11.68
CA SER A 65 -9.55 2.59 -13.01
C SER A 65 -10.89 3.29 -13.21
N SER A 66 -11.44 3.93 -12.18
CA SER A 66 -12.71 4.67 -12.21
C SER A 66 -12.52 6.17 -12.50
N SER A 67 -13.60 6.88 -12.78
CA SER A 67 -13.56 8.35 -12.92
C SER A 67 -13.07 9.07 -11.65
N VAL A 68 -13.32 8.50 -10.47
CA VAL A 68 -12.77 9.03 -9.21
C VAL A 68 -11.24 8.92 -9.19
N GLY A 69 -10.69 7.87 -9.82
CA GLY A 69 -9.26 7.61 -9.94
C GLY A 69 -8.47 8.68 -10.69
N GLU A 70 -9.13 9.49 -11.52
CA GLU A 70 -8.49 10.58 -12.25
C GLU A 70 -7.88 11.61 -11.29
N THR A 71 -8.56 11.87 -10.16
CA THR A 71 -8.15 12.83 -9.12
C THR A 71 -7.22 12.23 -8.05
N ILE A 72 -6.87 10.95 -8.16
CA ILE A 72 -5.95 10.29 -7.23
C ILE A 72 -4.51 10.54 -7.69
N VAL A 73 -3.73 11.12 -6.78
CA VAL A 73 -2.28 11.34 -6.94
C VAL A 73 -1.52 10.06 -6.60
N ASP A 74 -1.81 9.46 -5.45
CA ASP A 74 -1.16 8.24 -4.99
C ASP A 74 -1.98 7.52 -3.90
N VAL A 75 -1.65 6.26 -3.62
CA VAL A 75 -2.23 5.47 -2.54
C VAL A 75 -1.14 4.73 -1.78
N GLU A 76 -1.19 4.84 -0.45
CA GLU A 76 -0.32 4.10 0.45
C GLU A 76 -1.12 3.11 1.30
N ILE A 77 -0.73 1.85 1.31
CA ILE A 77 -1.22 0.85 2.27
C ILE A 77 -0.18 0.76 3.39
N ARG A 78 -0.48 1.30 4.57
CA ARG A 78 0.45 1.25 5.72
C ARG A 78 0.08 0.13 6.66
N HIS A 79 1.09 -0.55 7.17
CA HIS A 79 0.92 -1.73 8.03
C HIS A 79 1.29 -1.47 9.49
N ALA A 80 2.11 -0.44 9.77
CA ALA A 80 2.53 -0.06 11.12
C ALA A 80 2.50 1.47 11.31
N PRO A 81 2.17 1.99 12.52
CA PRO A 81 1.81 1.29 13.76
C PRO A 81 0.39 0.69 13.78
N GLY A 82 -0.37 0.86 12.71
CA GLY A 82 -1.66 0.22 12.50
C GLY A 82 -2.03 0.22 11.02
N PHE A 83 -2.86 -0.74 10.61
CA PHE A 83 -3.30 -0.86 9.24
C PHE A 83 -4.12 0.37 8.82
N LYS A 84 -3.79 0.98 7.68
CA LYS A 84 -4.53 2.08 7.08
C LYS A 84 -4.28 2.13 5.57
N VAL A 85 -5.26 2.58 4.82
CA VAL A 85 -5.12 2.88 3.39
C VAL A 85 -5.29 4.38 3.23
N VAL A 86 -4.22 5.05 2.84
CA VAL A 86 -4.18 6.51 2.69
C VAL A 86 -4.26 6.85 1.22
N VAL A 87 -5.34 7.50 0.81
CA VAL A 87 -5.55 7.98 -0.56
C VAL A 87 -5.19 9.46 -0.60
N PHE A 88 -4.18 9.80 -1.42
CA PHE A 88 -3.75 11.16 -1.69
C PHE A 88 -4.42 11.67 -2.95
N TYR A 89 -5.11 12.80 -2.86
CA TYR A 89 -6.03 13.25 -3.90
C TYR A 89 -5.91 14.74 -4.22
N GLU A 90 -6.32 15.12 -5.43
CA GLU A 90 -6.46 16.51 -5.87
C GLU A 90 -7.89 17.07 -5.66
N ASN A 91 -8.04 18.38 -5.82
CA ASN A 91 -9.35 19.03 -5.78
C ASN A 91 -10.35 18.33 -6.72
N GLY A 92 -11.56 18.10 -6.22
CA GLY A 92 -12.62 17.39 -6.95
C GLY A 92 -12.78 15.92 -6.59
N PHE A 93 -11.93 15.36 -5.71
CA PHE A 93 -12.07 13.97 -5.27
C PHE A 93 -13.36 13.70 -4.46
N GLU A 94 -14.11 12.69 -4.88
CA GLU A 94 -15.40 12.32 -4.28
C GLU A 94 -15.23 11.26 -3.16
N GLN A 95 -14.81 11.69 -1.97
CA GLN A 95 -14.55 10.80 -0.83
C GLN A 95 -15.70 9.85 -0.49
N GLN A 96 -16.95 10.30 -0.58
CA GLN A 96 -18.12 9.48 -0.27
C GLN A 96 -18.29 8.33 -1.27
N ASN A 97 -18.04 8.58 -2.56
CA ASN A 97 -18.16 7.56 -3.60
C ASN A 97 -17.02 6.55 -3.49
N ALA A 98 -15.79 7.00 -3.24
CA ALA A 98 -14.66 6.12 -2.95
C ALA A 98 -14.94 5.21 -1.73
N THR A 99 -15.49 5.77 -0.65
CA THR A 99 -15.83 5.02 0.58
C THR A 99 -16.95 4.01 0.35
N ARG A 100 -17.99 4.36 -0.41
CA ARG A 100 -19.09 3.44 -0.73
C ARG A 100 -18.64 2.27 -1.59
N GLY A 101 -17.72 2.51 -2.53
CA GLY A 101 -17.11 1.46 -3.36
C GLY A 101 -16.19 0.52 -2.60
N ALA A 102 -15.70 0.90 -1.42
CA ALA A 102 -14.83 0.06 -0.62
C ALA A 102 -15.59 -1.07 0.10
N PRO A 103 -14.95 -2.25 0.28
CA PRO A 103 -15.45 -3.31 1.16
C PRO A 103 -15.76 -2.79 2.56
N VAL A 104 -16.87 -3.22 3.17
CA VAL A 104 -17.36 -2.70 4.46
C VAL A 104 -16.30 -2.74 5.56
N GLU A 105 -15.53 -3.82 5.61
CA GLU A 105 -14.48 -4.05 6.60
C GLU A 105 -13.27 -3.12 6.41
N LEU A 106 -13.02 -2.70 5.17
CA LEU A 106 -11.93 -1.80 4.81
C LEU A 106 -12.25 -0.34 5.14
N ARG A 107 -13.53 0.06 5.11
CA ARG A 107 -13.98 1.46 5.23
C ARG A 107 -13.42 2.20 6.46
N ARG A 108 -13.28 1.51 7.59
CA ARG A 108 -12.76 2.10 8.84
C ARG A 108 -11.26 2.41 8.81
N TYR A 109 -10.55 1.90 7.81
CA TYR A 109 -9.11 2.05 7.63
C TYR A 109 -8.75 3.06 6.55
N LEU A 110 -9.75 3.62 5.85
CA LEU A 110 -9.54 4.59 4.80
C LEU A 110 -9.25 5.97 5.39
N ILE A 111 -8.18 6.58 4.91
CA ILE A 111 -7.81 7.96 5.23
C ILE A 111 -7.68 8.69 3.90
N PHE A 112 -8.39 9.81 3.77
CA PHE A 112 -8.32 10.65 2.59
C PHE A 112 -7.54 11.91 2.92
N ARG A 113 -6.51 12.22 2.11
CA ARG A 113 -5.69 13.41 2.29
C ARG A 113 -5.55 14.18 0.98
N SER A 114 -5.73 15.49 1.04
CA SER A 114 -5.38 16.34 -0.09
C SER A 114 -3.86 16.28 -0.30
N ALA A 115 -3.46 16.00 -1.53
CA ALA A 115 -2.09 16.10 -1.98
C ALA A 115 -1.72 17.58 -2.13
N LYS A 116 -0.46 17.90 -1.81
CA LYS A 116 0.10 19.25 -1.99
C LYS A 116 0.54 19.50 -3.43
N LYS A 117 0.93 18.44 -4.14
CA LYS A 117 1.32 18.43 -5.55
C LYS A 117 0.29 17.66 -6.38
N ASP A 118 0.02 18.14 -7.58
CA ASP A 118 -0.86 17.47 -8.52
C ASP A 118 -0.15 16.27 -9.20
N LYS A 119 -0.95 15.28 -9.58
CA LYS A 119 -0.61 14.05 -10.28
C LYS A 119 0.23 14.32 -11.53
N ASN A 120 -0.13 15.31 -12.34
CA ASN A 120 0.61 15.60 -13.58
C ASN A 120 2.02 16.12 -13.27
N SER A 121 2.18 16.96 -12.26
CA SER A 121 3.47 17.41 -11.76
C SER A 121 4.29 16.24 -11.22
N VAL A 122 3.71 15.37 -10.37
CA VAL A 122 4.38 14.16 -9.86
C VAL A 122 4.86 13.27 -11.01
N GLN A 123 4.00 12.98 -11.99
CA GLN A 123 4.33 12.14 -13.15
C GLN A 123 5.38 12.77 -14.08
N THR A 124 5.41 14.10 -14.18
CA THR A 124 6.41 14.81 -14.97
C THR A 124 7.79 14.72 -14.32
N GLU A 125 7.89 15.02 -13.02
CA GLU A 125 9.14 14.94 -12.28
C GLU A 125 9.64 13.49 -12.19
N ARG A 126 8.74 12.52 -11.96
CA ARG A 126 9.08 11.08 -12.00
C ARG A 126 9.72 10.68 -13.32
N ARG A 127 9.14 11.11 -14.45
CA ARG A 127 9.69 10.83 -15.79
C ARG A 127 11.06 11.47 -15.99
N GLN A 128 11.26 12.69 -15.52
CA GLN A 128 12.56 13.38 -15.58
C GLN A 128 13.64 12.63 -14.79
N ILE A 129 13.34 12.22 -13.55
CA ILE A 129 14.25 11.44 -12.70
C ILE A 129 14.57 10.11 -13.36
N ALA A 130 13.54 9.34 -13.75
CA ALA A 130 13.73 8.03 -14.35
C ALA A 130 14.54 8.10 -15.66
N GLN A 131 14.30 9.10 -16.50
CA GLN A 131 15.04 9.28 -17.73
C GLN A 131 16.52 9.59 -17.47
N ALA A 132 16.82 10.48 -16.52
CA ALA A 132 18.18 10.86 -16.19
C ALA A 132 19.00 9.67 -15.66
N LEU A 133 18.43 8.89 -14.74
CA LEU A 133 19.07 7.69 -14.18
C LEU A 133 19.25 6.59 -15.24
N ARG A 134 18.27 6.38 -16.13
CA ARG A 134 18.40 5.45 -17.27
C ARG A 134 19.50 5.86 -18.24
N THR A 135 19.60 7.14 -18.58
CA THR A 135 20.66 7.67 -19.45
C THR A 135 22.05 7.46 -18.82
N ALA A 136 22.16 7.63 -17.51
CA ALA A 136 23.38 7.36 -16.74
C ALA A 136 23.64 5.85 -16.51
N ARG A 137 22.76 4.96 -16.97
CA ARG A 137 22.82 3.50 -16.76
C ARG A 137 22.89 3.10 -15.28
N ILE A 138 22.23 3.87 -14.42
CA ILE A 138 22.16 3.61 -12.99
C ILE A 138 21.02 2.61 -12.74
N PRO A 139 21.23 1.53 -11.96
CA PRO A 139 20.14 0.68 -11.47
C PRO A 139 19.39 1.42 -10.37
N PHE A 140 18.06 1.49 -10.45
CA PHE A 140 17.25 2.18 -9.46
C PHE A 140 15.83 1.61 -9.32
N GLY A 141 15.26 1.78 -8.13
CA GLY A 141 13.83 1.89 -7.88
C GLY A 141 13.43 3.36 -7.71
N LEU A 142 12.19 3.72 -8.04
CA LEU A 142 11.69 5.10 -7.94
C LEU A 142 10.27 5.13 -7.38
N GLY A 143 10.14 5.62 -6.15
CA GLY A 143 8.87 5.90 -5.48
C GLY A 143 8.61 7.40 -5.35
N TYR A 144 7.39 7.75 -4.98
CA TYR A 144 7.02 9.11 -4.53
C TYR A 144 6.39 8.98 -3.15
N GLU A 145 6.79 9.84 -2.21
CA GLU A 145 6.21 9.93 -0.87
C GLU A 145 5.37 11.22 -0.78
N PRO A 146 4.03 11.14 -0.92
CA PRO A 146 3.14 12.29 -0.92
C PRO A 146 3.16 13.14 0.36
N GLU A 147 3.47 12.55 1.53
CA GLU A 147 3.49 13.32 2.79
C GLU A 147 4.64 14.34 2.82
N SER A 148 5.84 13.90 2.43
CA SER A 148 7.07 14.71 2.41
C SER A 148 7.31 15.40 1.07
N GLU A 149 6.52 15.06 0.04
CA GLU A 149 6.69 15.51 -1.34
C GLU A 149 8.06 15.15 -1.94
N ARG A 150 8.61 14.01 -1.51
CA ARG A 150 9.92 13.54 -1.96
C ARG A 150 9.82 12.37 -2.91
N PHE A 151 10.75 12.30 -3.85
CA PHE A 151 10.99 11.10 -4.65
C PHE A 151 12.02 10.23 -3.94
N ILE A 152 11.70 8.96 -3.77
CA ILE A 152 12.61 7.99 -3.15
C ILE A 152 13.30 7.24 -4.27
N VAL A 153 14.59 7.46 -4.44
CA VAL A 153 15.45 6.70 -5.35
C VAL A 153 16.18 5.65 -4.54
N THR A 154 15.83 4.38 -4.74
CA THR A 154 16.53 3.26 -4.12
C THR A 154 17.59 2.76 -5.08
N ILE A 155 18.82 2.56 -4.62
CA ILE A 155 19.94 1.98 -5.38
C ILE A 155 20.51 0.75 -4.66
N PRO A 156 21.21 -0.17 -5.36
CA PRO A 156 21.80 -1.34 -4.73
C PRO A 156 22.83 -0.97 -3.68
N ASP A 157 22.99 -1.82 -2.65
CA ASP A 157 24.03 -1.63 -1.65
C ASP A 157 25.42 -1.56 -2.29
N GLY A 158 26.22 -0.58 -1.85
CA GLY A 158 27.56 -0.32 -2.38
C GLY A 158 27.59 0.43 -3.72
N PHE A 159 26.45 0.82 -4.29
CA PHE A 159 26.41 1.71 -5.45
C PHE A 159 26.76 3.16 -5.04
N ASP A 160 27.48 3.88 -5.92
CA ASP A 160 27.94 5.24 -5.62
C ASP A 160 26.79 6.25 -5.66
N GLU A 161 26.35 6.71 -4.48
CA GLU A 161 25.33 7.75 -4.35
C GLU A 161 25.70 9.06 -5.07
N GLN A 162 26.99 9.39 -5.17
CA GLN A 162 27.42 10.62 -5.81
C GLN A 162 27.19 10.56 -7.33
N LEU A 163 27.32 9.39 -7.95
CA LEU A 163 26.95 9.20 -9.36
C LEU A 163 25.45 9.43 -9.57
N VAL A 164 24.61 8.98 -8.64
CA VAL A 164 23.16 9.24 -8.66
C VAL A 164 22.90 10.73 -8.55
N ARG A 165 23.49 11.41 -7.57
CA ARG A 165 23.31 12.86 -7.37
C ARG A 165 23.73 13.67 -8.59
N ASN A 166 24.84 13.31 -9.22
CA ASN A 166 25.36 14.01 -10.40
C ASN A 166 24.49 13.77 -11.65
N ALA A 167 23.76 12.66 -11.71
CA ALA A 167 22.86 12.35 -12.82
C ALA A 167 21.52 13.11 -12.73
N LEU A 168 21.07 13.49 -11.54
CA LEU A 168 19.75 14.09 -11.33
C LEU A 168 19.65 15.52 -11.91
N PRO A 169 18.55 15.88 -12.59
CA PRO A 169 18.32 17.26 -13.01
C PRO A 169 18.20 18.20 -11.81
N SER A 170 18.81 19.39 -11.88
CA SER A 170 18.82 20.37 -10.79
C SER A 170 17.42 20.78 -10.31
N ALA A 171 16.45 20.81 -11.23
CA ALA A 171 15.06 21.16 -10.93
C ALA A 171 14.35 20.18 -9.97
N VAL A 172 14.77 18.92 -9.93
CA VAL A 172 14.15 17.87 -9.09
C VAL A 172 15.08 17.33 -8.01
N ALA A 173 16.39 17.56 -8.13
CA ALA A 173 17.40 16.98 -7.23
C ALA A 173 17.16 17.28 -5.74
N ALA A 174 16.65 18.48 -5.41
CA ALA A 174 16.34 18.85 -4.02
C ALA A 174 15.21 18.00 -3.40
N ASN A 175 14.30 17.50 -4.24
CA ASN A 175 13.15 16.71 -3.84
C ASN A 175 13.48 15.20 -3.82
N VAL A 176 14.68 14.79 -4.21
CA VAL A 176 15.08 13.38 -4.22
C VAL A 176 15.77 13.01 -2.90
N GLU A 177 15.29 11.93 -2.30
CA GLU A 177 15.97 11.19 -1.25
C GLU A 177 16.56 9.92 -1.85
N ILE A 178 17.84 9.66 -1.60
CA ILE A 178 18.53 8.47 -2.08
C ILE A 178 18.64 7.50 -0.90
N LYS A 179 18.27 6.24 -1.14
CA LYS A 179 18.39 5.15 -0.16
C LYS A 179 19.12 3.98 -0.80
N THR A 180 19.87 3.22 0.01
CA THR A 180 20.45 1.96 -0.42
C THR A 180 19.57 0.78 0.01
N GLY A 181 19.53 -0.27 -0.80
CA GLY A 181 18.84 -1.51 -0.51
C GLY A 181 18.38 -2.24 -1.77
N ALA A 182 17.52 -3.24 -1.60
CA ALA A 182 16.92 -3.95 -2.73
C ALA A 182 16.14 -2.95 -3.61
N THR A 183 16.57 -2.79 -4.86
CA THR A 183 16.00 -1.83 -5.82
C THR A 183 14.57 -2.15 -6.22
N SER A 184 14.13 -3.39 -5.99
CA SER A 184 12.77 -3.86 -6.16
C SER A 184 12.65 -5.31 -5.66
N VAL A 185 11.44 -5.73 -5.28
CA VAL A 185 10.92 -7.12 -5.39
C VAL A 185 10.95 -8.08 -4.19
N ASP A 186 11.79 -7.98 -3.15
CA ASP A 186 11.88 -9.11 -2.19
C ASP A 186 10.64 -9.37 -1.32
N SER A 187 9.62 -8.50 -1.38
CA SER A 187 8.36 -8.67 -0.65
C SER A 187 7.10 -8.57 -1.52
N ALA A 188 7.23 -8.59 -2.86
CA ALA A 188 6.09 -8.45 -3.77
C ALA A 188 4.99 -9.50 -3.50
N THR A 189 5.37 -10.73 -3.15
CA THR A 189 4.43 -11.81 -2.76
C THR A 189 3.71 -11.52 -1.45
N LEU A 190 4.37 -10.86 -0.48
CA LEU A 190 3.76 -10.46 0.78
C LEU A 190 2.79 -9.29 0.59
N TYR A 191 3.03 -8.43 -0.41
CA TYR A 191 2.33 -7.16 -0.63
C TYR A 191 1.45 -7.11 -1.89
N GLY A 192 1.07 -8.27 -2.43
CA GLY A 192 0.16 -8.35 -3.59
C GLY A 192 0.68 -7.69 -4.85
N GLY A 193 2.00 -7.67 -5.06
CA GLY A 193 2.66 -7.05 -6.21
C GLY A 193 2.99 -5.56 -6.05
N TRP A 194 2.71 -4.96 -4.89
CA TRP A 194 2.97 -3.54 -4.60
C TRP A 194 4.41 -3.32 -4.10
N PHE A 195 4.98 -2.14 -4.37
CA PHE A 195 6.34 -1.81 -3.93
C PHE A 195 6.35 -1.51 -2.44
N TYR A 196 7.29 -2.10 -1.71
CA TYR A 196 7.44 -1.93 -0.27
C TYR A 196 8.48 -0.86 0.06
N GLU A 197 8.11 0.09 0.92
CA GLU A 197 9.01 1.13 1.41
C GLU A 197 8.90 1.30 2.93
N LYS A 198 10.06 1.51 3.57
CA LYS A 198 10.15 1.99 4.94
C LYS A 198 10.48 3.47 4.91
N SER A 199 9.60 4.28 5.50
CA SER A 199 9.80 5.72 5.63
C SER A 199 9.56 6.22 7.04
N ASN A 200 9.75 7.52 7.24
CA ASN A 200 9.51 8.18 8.53
C ASN A 200 8.04 8.06 8.98
N SER A 201 7.12 7.82 8.04
CA SER A 201 5.68 7.69 8.32
C SER A 201 5.25 6.25 8.65
N GLY A 202 6.20 5.30 8.61
CA GLY A 202 6.03 3.88 8.91
C GLY A 202 6.35 2.97 7.73
N THR A 203 5.98 1.71 7.88
CA THR A 203 6.08 0.68 6.85
C THR A 203 4.85 0.72 5.95
N HIS A 204 5.04 0.90 4.64
CA HIS A 204 3.94 1.01 3.69
C HIS A 204 4.26 0.42 2.30
N CYS A 205 3.21 0.20 1.52
CA CYS A 205 3.30 -0.24 0.14
C CYS A 205 2.60 0.73 -0.82
N THR A 206 3.19 0.95 -1.99
CA THR A 206 2.70 1.87 -3.03
C THR A 206 2.50 1.14 -4.37
N ALA A 207 1.62 1.69 -5.21
CA ALA A 207 1.12 1.02 -6.42
C ALA A 207 2.16 0.85 -7.53
N GLY A 208 3.34 1.48 -7.40
CA GLY A 208 4.25 1.69 -8.50
C GLY A 208 3.94 2.99 -9.19
#